data_AF-A0A940L915-F1
#
_entry.id   AF-A0A940L915-F1
#
_cell.length_a   1.000
_cell.length_b   1.000
_cell.length_c   1.000
_cell.angle_alpha   90.00
_cell.angle_beta   90.00
_cell.angle_gamma   90.00
#
_symmetry.space_group_name_H-M   'P 1'
#
loop_
_entity.id
_entity.type
_entity.pdbx_description
1 polymer ?
#
loop_
_entity_poly.entity_id
_entity_poly.type
_entity_poly.pdbx_seq_one_letter_code
_entity_poly.pdbx_strand_id
1 'polypeptide(L)'
;MRLNENNSMPYMKSLATCLNKMVKEGYTEDFQITEQGLESLHKHNNYKPEQIQVVNFFRFEGESDPDDNAILYIIETEDGTKGTLIDAYGVYNDPKISQFMKDVENIQKRGLKN
;
A
#
# COMPACT_ATOMS: atom_id res chain seq x y z
N MET A 1 34.74 12.00 7.66
CA MET A 1 33.78 12.77 6.84
C MET A 1 32.54 12.96 7.69
N ARG A 2 32.12 14.21 7.92
CA ARG A 2 31.09 14.56 8.92
C ARG A 2 29.70 14.18 8.40
N LEU A 3 28.97 13.42 9.20
CA LEU A 3 27.52 13.27 9.12
C LEU A 3 26.90 14.63 9.48
N ASN A 4 26.10 15.17 8.58
CA ASN A 4 25.37 16.42 8.74
C ASN A 4 23.89 16.13 8.95
N GLU A 5 23.48 16.22 10.20
CA GLU A 5 22.10 16.35 10.64
C GLU A 5 21.54 17.74 10.28
N ASN A 6 20.23 17.76 9.96
CA ASN A 6 19.28 18.87 9.84
C ASN A 6 18.87 19.30 8.41
N ASN A 7 17.77 18.71 7.94
CA ASN A 7 16.72 19.46 7.24
C ASN A 7 15.34 18.85 7.55
N SER A 8 14.43 19.68 8.05
CA SER A 8 13.03 19.40 8.39
C SER A 8 12.31 18.46 7.41
N MET A 9 11.98 17.22 7.83
CA MET A 9 11.30 16.13 7.10
C MET A 9 10.66 16.50 5.73
N PRO A 10 11.40 16.48 4.60
CA PRO A 10 10.84 16.72 3.27
C PRO A 10 11.18 15.58 2.29
N TYR A 11 11.61 14.41 2.78
CA TYR A 11 12.34 13.41 1.99
C TYR A 11 11.75 12.00 1.97
N MET A 12 10.42 11.87 2.01
CA MET A 12 9.79 10.75 1.32
C MET A 12 9.41 11.22 -0.09
N LYS A 13 10.42 11.55 -0.90
CA LYS A 13 10.19 12.01 -2.29
C LYS A 13 9.96 10.87 -3.28
N SER A 14 10.21 9.63 -2.91
CA SER A 14 10.21 8.50 -3.86
C SER A 14 9.66 7.24 -3.23
N LEU A 15 8.86 6.50 -4.01
CA LEU A 15 8.27 5.21 -3.63
C LEU A 15 9.30 4.25 -3.04
N ALA A 16 10.49 4.16 -3.65
CA ALA A 16 11.60 3.33 -3.17
C ALA A 16 12.04 3.66 -1.72
N THR A 17 12.05 4.94 -1.33
CA THR A 17 12.43 5.35 0.02
C THR A 17 11.35 4.96 1.03
N CYS A 18 10.07 5.11 0.65
CA CYS A 18 8.95 4.66 1.47
C CYS A 18 8.99 3.14 1.69
N LEU A 19 9.13 2.36 0.62
CA LEU A 19 9.24 0.90 0.70
C LEU A 19 10.38 0.48 1.62
N ASN A 20 11.56 1.06 1.48
CA ASN A 20 12.70 0.78 2.35
C ASN A 20 12.40 1.07 3.83
N LYS A 21 11.64 2.13 4.12
CA LYS A 21 11.21 2.41 5.49
C LYS A 21 10.19 1.37 5.96
N MET A 22 9.18 1.07 5.16
CA MET A 22 8.13 0.11 5.50
C MET A 22 8.73 -1.27 5.79
N VAL A 23 9.68 -1.73 4.98
CA VAL A 23 10.47 -2.96 5.21
C VAL A 23 11.17 -2.93 6.58
N LYS A 24 11.80 -1.80 6.95
CA LYS A 24 12.43 -1.65 8.28
C LYS A 24 11.44 -1.66 9.44
N GLU A 25 10.18 -1.27 9.19
CA GLU A 25 9.10 -1.33 10.18
C GLU A 25 8.39 -2.70 10.20
N GLY A 26 8.84 -3.67 9.40
CA GLY A 26 8.32 -5.04 9.36
C GLY A 26 7.25 -5.31 8.30
N TYR A 27 6.98 -4.35 7.41
CA TYR A 27 6.13 -4.54 6.23
C TYR A 27 6.99 -5.10 5.10
N THR A 28 7.25 -6.40 5.17
CA THR A 28 8.11 -7.11 4.22
C THR A 28 7.32 -7.88 3.17
N GLU A 29 6.01 -8.00 3.34
CA GLU A 29 5.14 -8.68 2.39
C GLU A 29 4.81 -7.76 1.21
N ASP A 30 4.80 -8.31 0.00
CA ASP A 30 4.26 -7.63 -1.16
C ASP A 30 2.91 -8.24 -1.51
N PHE A 31 1.95 -7.38 -1.79
CA PHE A 31 0.59 -7.78 -2.11
C PHE A 31 0.21 -7.33 -3.52
N GLN A 32 -0.61 -8.14 -4.18
CA GLN A 32 -1.28 -7.82 -5.43
C GLN A 32 -2.78 -8.10 -5.34
N ILE A 33 -3.58 -7.46 -6.19
CA ILE A 33 -5.00 -7.79 -6.30
C ILE A 33 -5.20 -8.80 -7.43
N THR A 34 -5.85 -9.91 -7.10
CA THR A 34 -6.22 -10.99 -8.03
C THR A 34 -7.74 -11.15 -8.08
N GLU A 35 -8.24 -12.10 -8.89
CA GLU A 35 -9.67 -12.43 -8.90
C GLU A 35 -10.18 -12.98 -7.56
N GLN A 36 -9.28 -13.47 -6.71
CA GLN A 36 -9.62 -14.04 -5.40
C GLN A 36 -9.54 -13.01 -4.25
N GLY A 37 -9.08 -11.78 -4.53
CA GLY A 37 -8.84 -10.74 -3.54
C GLY A 37 -7.37 -10.34 -3.45
N LEU A 38 -6.93 -9.93 -2.26
CA LEU A 38 -5.54 -9.54 -2.00
C LEU A 38 -4.67 -10.79 -1.87
N GLU A 39 -3.71 -10.99 -2.74
CA GLU A 39 -2.77 -12.10 -2.70
C GLU A 39 -1.41 -11.62 -2.19
N SER A 40 -0.82 -12.35 -1.25
CA SER A 40 0.58 -12.21 -0.85
C SER A 40 1.50 -12.90 -1.86
N LEU A 41 2.48 -12.17 -2.39
CA LEU A 41 3.43 -12.72 -3.37
C LEU A 41 4.39 -13.73 -2.78
N HIS A 42 4.82 -13.59 -1.52
CA HIS A 42 5.77 -14.54 -0.94
C HIS A 42 5.07 -15.74 -0.27
N LYS A 43 3.91 -15.51 0.37
CA LYS A 43 3.18 -16.59 1.06
C LYS A 43 2.17 -17.30 0.16
N HIS A 44 1.81 -16.72 -0.98
CA HIS A 44 0.74 -17.21 -1.86
C HIS A 44 -0.61 -17.40 -1.14
N ASN A 45 -0.86 -16.56 -0.15
CA ASN A 45 -2.11 -16.53 0.59
C ASN A 45 -3.03 -15.45 0.04
N ASN A 46 -4.32 -15.76 -0.08
CA ASN A 46 -5.35 -14.82 -0.51
C ASN A 46 -6.17 -14.34 0.70
N TYR A 47 -6.43 -13.04 0.75
CA TYR A 47 -7.17 -12.36 1.80
C TYR A 47 -8.37 -11.63 1.21
N LYS A 48 -9.51 -11.77 1.90
CA LYS A 48 -10.73 -11.05 1.58
C LYS A 48 -10.68 -9.60 2.11
N PRO A 49 -11.51 -8.69 1.57
CA PRO A 49 -11.62 -7.31 2.07
C PRO A 49 -11.86 -7.19 3.59
N GLU A 50 -12.58 -8.15 4.18
CA GLU A 50 -12.87 -8.19 5.62
C GLU A 50 -11.69 -8.64 6.48
N GLN A 51 -10.69 -9.30 5.90
CA GLN A 51 -9.53 -9.87 6.59
C GLN A 51 -8.31 -8.95 6.55
N ILE A 52 -8.44 -7.78 5.93
CA ILE A 52 -7.36 -6.84 5.75
C ILE A 52 -7.77 -5.44 6.21
N GLN A 53 -6.77 -4.68 6.63
CA GLN A 53 -6.90 -3.32 7.06
C GLN A 53 -5.85 -2.47 6.37
N VAL A 54 -6.31 -1.43 5.66
CA VAL A 54 -5.43 -0.40 5.14
C VAL A 54 -5.09 0.55 6.29
N VAL A 55 -3.84 0.50 6.74
CA VAL A 55 -3.34 1.33 7.85
C VAL A 55 -3.03 2.74 7.38
N ASN A 56 -2.44 2.85 6.20
CA ASN A 56 -2.09 4.12 5.59
C ASN A 56 -1.98 3.96 4.08
N PHE A 57 -2.00 5.07 3.34
CA PHE A 57 -1.65 5.07 1.93
C PHE A 57 -0.86 6.32 1.56
N PHE A 58 0.03 6.19 0.59
CA PHE A 58 0.86 7.27 0.07
C PHE A 58 0.67 7.37 -1.44
N ARG A 59 0.28 8.54 -1.92
CA ARG A 59 0.22 8.83 -3.34
C ARG A 59 1.53 9.48 -3.76
N PHE A 60 2.14 8.91 -4.79
CA PHE A 60 3.31 9.42 -5.47
C PHE A 60 2.87 9.95 -6.83
N GLU A 61 3.28 11.17 -7.12
CA GLU A 61 3.11 11.76 -8.44
C GLU A 61 4.50 11.85 -9.07
N GLY A 62 4.70 11.16 -10.18
CA GLY A 62 6.00 11.11 -10.83
C GLY A 62 6.41 12.49 -11.34
N GLU A 63 7.63 12.93 -11.04
CA GLU A 63 8.14 14.25 -11.47
C GLU A 63 8.38 14.35 -12.99
N SER A 64 8.37 13.22 -13.73
CA SER A 64 8.83 13.19 -15.13
C SER A 64 7.82 12.62 -16.14
N ASP A 65 6.95 11.69 -15.74
CA ASP A 65 5.93 11.11 -16.62
C ASP A 65 4.57 11.03 -15.91
N PRO A 66 3.47 11.44 -16.56
CA PRO A 66 2.12 11.30 -16.02
C PRO A 66 1.67 9.82 -15.87
N ASP A 67 2.46 8.89 -16.40
CA ASP A 67 2.30 7.43 -16.22
C ASP A 67 3.01 6.89 -14.97
N ASP A 68 3.87 7.70 -14.32
CA ASP A 68 4.66 7.30 -13.14
C ASP A 68 3.93 7.63 -11.81
N ASN A 69 2.61 7.82 -11.88
CA ASN A 69 1.76 7.99 -10.72
C ASN A 69 1.55 6.63 -10.05
N ALA A 70 1.77 6.55 -8.74
CA ALA A 70 1.56 5.33 -7.99
C ALA A 70 0.93 5.59 -6.61
N ILE A 71 0.11 4.68 -6.13
CA ILE A 71 -0.44 4.67 -4.79
C ILE A 71 0.11 3.46 -4.05
N LEU A 72 0.84 3.72 -2.97
CA LEU A 72 1.34 2.70 -2.05
C LEU A 72 0.35 2.56 -0.90
N TYR A 73 -0.31 1.42 -0.80
CA TYR A 73 -1.16 1.06 0.33
C TYR A 73 -0.35 0.25 1.33
N ILE A 74 -0.44 0.62 2.60
CA ILE A 74 0.15 -0.10 3.73
C ILE A 74 -0.95 -0.95 4.34
N ILE A 75 -0.78 -2.27 4.28
CA ILE A 75 -1.82 -3.23 4.61
C ILE A 75 -1.35 -4.14 5.74
N GLU A 76 -2.23 -4.33 6.73
CA GLU A 76 -2.12 -5.35 7.75
C GLU A 76 -3.29 -6.33 7.59
N THR A 77 -3.01 -7.62 7.73
CA THR A 77 -4.01 -8.69 7.67
C THR A 77 -4.36 -9.18 9.07
N GLU A 78 -5.50 -9.86 9.22
CA GLU A 78 -5.94 -10.42 10.50
C GLU A 78 -4.94 -11.43 11.10
N ASP A 79 -4.22 -12.17 10.25
CA ASP A 79 -3.17 -13.11 10.66
C ASP A 79 -1.87 -12.39 11.11
N GLY A 80 -1.85 -11.06 11.08
CA GLY A 80 -0.69 -10.24 11.42
C GLY A 80 0.36 -10.15 10.31
N THR A 81 0.08 -10.67 9.11
CA THR A 81 0.93 -10.44 7.94
C THR A 81 0.85 -8.96 7.55
N LYS A 82 2.01 -8.33 7.42
CA LYS A 82 2.16 -6.90 7.12
C LYS A 82 2.89 -6.70 5.82
N GLY A 83 2.35 -5.86 4.97
CA GLY A 83 2.93 -5.62 3.66
C GLY A 83 2.42 -4.39 2.98
N THR A 84 2.80 -4.30 1.71
CA THR A 84 2.48 -3.17 0.85
C THR A 84 1.84 -3.63 -0.44
N LEU A 85 0.84 -2.88 -0.91
CA LEU A 85 0.28 -3.01 -2.25
C LEU A 85 0.62 -1.73 -3.03
N ILE A 86 1.20 -1.89 -4.20
CA ILE A 86 1.51 -0.79 -5.10
C ILE A 86 0.48 -0.80 -6.24
N ASP A 87 -0.25 0.30 -6.38
CA ASP A 87 -1.14 0.57 -7.50
C ASP A 87 -0.47 1.59 -8.43
N ALA A 88 0.01 1.16 -9.60
CA ALA A 88 0.48 2.07 -10.64
C ALA A 88 -0.72 2.75 -11.30
N TYR A 89 -1.17 3.85 -10.70
CA TYR A 89 -2.39 4.55 -11.06
C TYR A 89 -2.17 5.47 -12.28
N GLY A 90 -2.58 5.03 -13.47
CA GLY A 90 -2.45 5.79 -14.72
C GLY A 90 -3.50 5.37 -15.76
N VAL A 91 -3.14 5.32 -17.05
CA VAL A 91 -3.99 4.76 -18.12
C VAL A 91 -4.36 3.29 -17.83
N TYR A 92 -3.63 2.64 -16.92
CA TYR A 92 -3.75 1.24 -16.52
C TYR A 92 -4.35 1.05 -15.12
N ASN A 93 -5.08 2.03 -14.56
CA ASN A 93 -5.77 1.84 -13.27
C ASN A 93 -6.59 0.53 -13.30
N ASP A 94 -6.21 -0.43 -12.45
CA ASP A 94 -6.89 -1.72 -12.43
C ASP A 94 -8.21 -1.56 -11.67
N PRO A 95 -9.37 -1.72 -12.34
CA PRO A 95 -10.67 -1.57 -11.68
C PRO A 95 -10.85 -2.55 -10.51
N LYS A 96 -10.10 -3.66 -10.48
CA LYS A 96 -10.12 -4.59 -9.36
C LYS A 96 -9.56 -3.98 -8.09
N ILE A 97 -8.47 -3.20 -8.16
CA ILE A 97 -7.88 -2.54 -6.99
C ILE A 97 -8.86 -1.51 -6.44
N SER A 98 -9.39 -0.66 -7.32
CA SER A 98 -10.38 0.36 -6.97
C SER A 98 -11.62 -0.25 -6.30
N GLN A 99 -12.15 -1.34 -6.85
CA GLN A 99 -13.31 -2.03 -6.30
C GLN A 99 -12.99 -2.68 -4.94
N PHE A 100 -11.88 -3.40 -4.85
CA PHE A 100 -11.45 -4.05 -3.60
C PHE A 100 -11.28 -3.04 -2.47
N MET A 101 -10.58 -1.93 -2.71
CA MET A 101 -10.38 -0.89 -1.70
C MET A 101 -11.68 -0.23 -1.27
N LYS A 102 -12.63 -0.05 -2.19
CA LYS A 102 -13.97 0.44 -1.86
C LYS A 102 -14.73 -0.54 -0.96
N ASP A 103 -14.61 -1.84 -1.20
CA ASP A 103 -15.22 -2.86 -0.34
C ASP A 103 -14.61 -2.86 1.07
N VAL A 104 -13.28 -2.78 1.18
CA VAL A 104 -12.58 -2.63 2.46
C VAL A 104 -13.08 -1.41 3.23
N GLU A 105 -13.15 -0.25 2.57
CA GLU A 105 -13.62 1.00 3.18
C GLU A 105 -15.08 0.89 3.66
N ASN A 106 -15.96 0.29 2.86
CA ASN A 106 -17.35 0.08 3.22
C ASN A 106 -17.51 -0.81 4.46
N ILE A 107 -16.70 -1.86 4.57
CA ILE A 107 -16.71 -2.77 5.72
C ILE A 107 -16.25 -2.03 6.98
N GLN A 108 -15.14 -1.29 6.91
CA GLN A 108 -14.62 -0.52 8.04
C GLN A 108 -15.61 0.55 8.50
N LYS A 109 -16.25 1.27 7.58
CA LYS A 109 -17.29 2.26 7.87
C LYS A 109 -18.53 1.66 8.54
N ARG A 110 -18.85 0.40 8.26
CA ARG A 110 -19.98 -0.32 8.89
C ARG A 110 -19.62 -0.83 10.28
N GLY A 111 -18.39 -1.28 10.51
CA GLY A 111 -17.91 -1.74 11.82
C GLY A 111 -17.86 -0.64 12.89
N LEU A 112 -17.65 0.63 12.51
CA LEU A 112 -17.58 1.77 13.43
C LEU A 112 -18.95 2.29 13.92
N LYS A 113 -20.06 1.76 13.40
CA LYS A 113 -21.42 2.26 13.70
C LYS A 113 -22.14 1.52 14.83
N ASN A 114 -21.47 0.66 15.60
CA ASN A 114 -22.13 -0.21 16.58
C ASN A 114 -21.64 0.01 18.01
#